data_AF-A0A0F9B5N8-F1
#
_entry.id   AF-A0A0F9B5N8-F1
#
_cell.length_a   1.000
_cell.length_b   1.000
_cell.length_c   1.000
_cell.angle_alpha   90.00
_cell.angle_beta   90.00
_cell.angle_gamma   90.00
#
_symmetry.space_group_name_H-M   'P 1'
#
loop_
_entity.id
_entity.type
_entity.pdbx_description
1 polymer ?
#
loop_
_entity_poly.entity_id
_entity_poly.type
_entity_poly.pdbx_seq_one_letter_code
_entity_poly.pdbx_strand_id
1 'polypeptide(L)' 'MFYRECGNYKDNYASDMAIFPIPLDRWGFIFMLFLAFIVIPLFASEYFVTNIIIPFYCFALSAFG' A
#
# COMPACT_ATOMS: atom_id res chain seq x y z
N MET A 1 -4.09 14.95 12.44
CA MET A 1 -3.00 14.38 11.60
C MET A 1 -2.77 12.95 12.09
N PHE A 2 -3.32 11.94 11.39
CA PHE A 2 -3.20 10.52 11.81
C PHE A 2 -1.80 9.97 11.53
N TYR A 3 -1.14 10.56 10.54
CA TYR A 3 0.25 10.33 10.21
C TYR A 3 1.13 11.14 11.17
N ARG A 4 1.89 10.45 12.02
CA ARG A 4 2.73 11.07 13.06
C ARG A 4 4.17 10.61 12.86
N GLU A 5 5.03 11.55 12.50
CA GLU A 5 6.47 11.31 12.38
C GLU A 5 7.24 11.74 13.64
N CYS A 6 6.69 12.68 14.42
CA CYS A 6 7.31 13.15 15.66
C CYS A 6 7.13 12.15 16.83
N GLY A 7 8.21 11.91 17.57
CA GLY A 7 8.24 11.02 18.74
C GLY A 7 8.55 9.55 18.41
N ASN A 8 8.96 9.27 17.18
CA ASN A 8 9.42 7.93 16.77
C ASN A 8 10.91 7.79 17.14
N TYR A 9 11.19 7.52 18.41
CA TYR A 9 12.54 7.27 18.92
C TYR A 9 12.90 5.80 18.68
N LYS A 10 14.12 5.57 18.22
CA LYS A 10 14.64 4.25 17.87
C LYS A 10 15.83 3.95 18.78
N ASP A 11 15.75 2.82 19.47
CA ASP A 11 16.76 2.43 20.47
C ASP A 11 17.98 1.72 19.84
N ASN A 12 17.91 1.37 18.55
CA ASN A 12 18.98 0.66 17.86
C ASN A 12 19.13 1.08 16.38
N TYR A 13 20.37 1.02 15.87
CA TYR A 13 20.68 1.34 14.48
C TYR A 13 19.99 0.44 13.45
N ALA A 14 19.71 -0.83 13.81
CA ALA A 14 19.02 -1.75 12.92
C ALA A 14 17.58 -1.30 12.61
N SER A 15 16.89 -0.68 13.58
CA SER A 15 15.55 -0.13 13.42
C SER A 15 15.53 1.16 12.60
N ASP A 16 16.66 1.86 12.52
CA ASP A 16 16.83 3.00 11.62
C ASP A 16 16.95 2.59 10.15
N MET A 17 17.47 1.39 9.87
CA MET A 17 17.63 0.84 8.52
C MET A 17 16.39 0.10 8.00
N ALA A 18 15.28 0.13 8.72
CA ALA A 18 14.04 -0.52 8.29
C ALA A 18 13.41 0.20 7.08
N ILE A 19 12.93 -0.58 6.10
CA ILE A 19 12.25 -0.07 4.89
C ILE A 19 11.00 0.75 5.24
N PHE A 20 10.27 0.33 6.27
CA PHE A 20 9.09 1.03 6.78
C PHE A 20 9.28 1.33 8.28
N PRO A 21 9.95 2.44 8.63
CA PRO A 21 10.24 2.81 10.02
C PRO A 21 8.99 3.31 10.76
N ILE A 22 7.98 3.77 10.03
CA ILE A 22 6.73 4.27 10.59
C ILE A 22 5.72 3.10 10.66
N PRO A 23 5.11 2.82 11.83
CA PRO A 23 4.15 1.73 11.95
C PRO A 23 2.94 1.87 11.03
N LEU A 24 2.49 3.10 10.78
CA LEU A 24 1.36 3.38 9.89
C LEU A 24 1.65 2.94 8.45
N ASP A 25 2.87 3.16 7.94
CA ASP A 25 3.27 2.70 6.61
C ASP A 25 3.27 1.18 6.52
N ARG A 26 3.72 0.50 7.58
CA ARG A 26 3.69 -0.96 7.65
C ARG A 26 2.26 -1.49 7.55
N TRP A 27 1.35 -0.92 8.34
CA TRP A 27 -0.06 -1.31 8.29
C TRP A 27 -0.72 -0.95 6.97
N GLY A 28 -0.41 0.22 6.41
CA GLY A 28 -0.90 0.66 5.10
C GLY A 28 -0.47 -0.29 3.98
N PHE A 29 0.81 -0.70 3.97
CA PHE A 29 1.34 -1.65 3.02
C PHE A 29 0.70 -3.04 3.16
N ILE A 30 0.58 -3.54 4.39
CA ILE A 30 -0.09 -4.82 4.66
C ILE A 30 -1.56 -4.78 4.20
N PHE A 31 -2.26 -3.68 4.47
CA PHE A 31 -3.65 -3.50 4.05
C PHE A 31 -3.79 -3.44 2.52
N MET A 32 -2.89 -2.72 1.84
CA MET A 32 -2.84 -2.67 0.37
C MET A 32 -2.64 -4.07 -0.23
N LEU A 33 -1.70 -4.84 0.31
CA LEU A 33 -1.46 -6.22 -0.13
C LEU A 33 -2.66 -7.13 0.15
N PHE A 34 -3.28 -7.00 1.33
CA PHE A 34 -4.46 -7.76 1.70
C PHE A 34 -5.62 -7.49 0.73
N LEU A 35 -5.86 -6.21 0.40
CA LEU A 35 -6.86 -5.84 -0.61
C LEU A 35 -6.52 -6.47 -1.97
N ALA A 36 -5.28 -6.33 -2.42
CA ALA A 36 -4.85 -6.79 -3.73
C ALA A 36 -4.93 -8.32 -3.90
N PHE A 37 -4.50 -9.08 -2.89
CA PHE A 37 -4.35 -10.53 -3.00
C PHE A 37 -5.50 -11.34 -2.41
N ILE A 38 -6.33 -10.76 -1.54
CA ILE A 38 -7.44 -11.49 -0.90
C ILE A 38 -8.78 -10.90 -1.32
N VAL A 39 -8.95 -9.59 -1.22
CA VAL A 39 -10.26 -8.97 -1.50
C VAL A 39 -10.55 -8.95 -3.00
N ILE A 40 -9.62 -8.52 -3.85
CA ILE A 40 -9.86 -8.46 -5.30
C ILE A 40 -10.19 -9.85 -5.87
N PRO A 41 -9.43 -10.93 -5.60
CA PRO A 41 -9.73 -12.24 -6.18
C PRO A 41 -11.05 -12.86 -5.72
N LEU A 42 -11.49 -12.57 -4.48
CA LEU A 42 -12.70 -13.16 -3.92
C LEU A 42 -13.98 -12.40 -4.28
N PHE A 43 -13.87 -11.09 -4.54
CA PHE A 43 -15.04 -10.22 -4.69
C PHE A 43 -15.14 -9.54 -6.07
N ALA A 44 -14.05 -9.41 -6.83
CA ALA A 44 -14.09 -8.74 -8.12
C ALA A 44 -14.64 -9.66 -9.21
N SER A 45 -15.58 -9.13 -10.00
CA SER A 45 -16.05 -9.81 -11.21
C SER A 45 -15.08 -9.59 -12.38
N GLU A 46 -15.15 -10.46 -13.38
CA GLU A 46 -14.34 -10.36 -14.60
C GLU A 46 -14.53 -9.01 -15.31
N TYR A 47 -15.76 -8.48 -15.32
CA TYR A 47 -16.05 -7.14 -15.82
C TYR A 47 -15.29 -6.06 -15.04
N PHE A 48 -15.31 -6.14 -13.70
CA PHE A 48 -14.69 -5.13 -12.85
C PHE A 48 -13.16 -5.11 -13.04
N VAL A 49 -12.54 -6.28 -13.16
CA VAL A 49 -11.10 -6.39 -13.41
C VAL A 49 -10.74 -5.86 -14.80
N THR A 50 -11.42 -6.35 -15.84
CA THR A 50 -11.05 -6.09 -17.24
C THR A 50 -11.37 -4.66 -17.68
N ASN A 51 -12.52 -4.13 -17.29
CA ASN A 51 -13.02 -2.86 -17.81
C ASN A 51 -12.77 -1.67 -16.88
N ILE A 52 -12.45 -1.90 -15.59
CA ILE A 52 -12.25 -0.82 -14.62
C ILE A 52 -10.84 -0.85 -14.05
N ILE A 53 -10.45 -1.93 -13.36
CA ILE A 53 -9.17 -1.98 -12.65
C ILE A 53 -7.98 -1.88 -13.62
N ILE A 54 -7.98 -2.68 -14.69
CA ILE A 54 -6.85 -2.72 -15.63
C ILE A 54 -6.66 -1.36 -16.33
N PRO A 55 -7.69 -0.74 -16.95
CA PRO A 55 -7.54 0.57 -17.57
C PRO A 55 -7.10 1.65 -16.57
N PHE A 56 -7.72 1.66 -15.38
CA PHE A 56 -7.33 2.60 -14.32
C PHE A 56 -5.85 2.45 -13.95
N TYR A 57 -5.36 1.22 -13.76
CA TYR A 57 -3.97 0.95 -13.41
C TYR A 57 -3.00 1.42 -14.50
N CYS A 58 -3.30 1.15 -15.78
CA CYS A 58 -2.49 1.63 -16.89
C CYS A 58 -2.39 3.17 -16.91
N PHE A 59 -3.51 3.87 -16.75
CA PHE A 59 -3.50 5.33 -16.72
C PHE A 59 -2.82 5.89 -15.47
N ALA A 60 -3.04 5.29 -14.31
CA ALA A 60 -2.38 5.67 -13.07
C ALA A 60 -0.85 5.54 -13.18
N LEU A 61 -0.35 4.42 -13.70
CA LEU A 61 1.08 4.23 -13.95
C LEU A 61 1.63 5.26 -14.94
N SER A 62 0.91 5.52 -16.03
CA SER A 62 1.34 6.50 -17.03
C SER A 62 1.48 7.93 -16.46
N ALA A 63 0.72 8.26 -15.42
CA ALA A 63 0.78 9.57 -14.78
C ALA A 63 2.04 9.78 -13.92
N PHE A 64 2.71 8.69 -13.51
CA PHE A 64 3.93 8.78 -12.71
C PHE A 64 5.20 9.06 -13.53
N GLY A 65 5.15 8.90 -14.86
CA GLY A 65 6.27 9.17 -15.78
C GLY A 65 7.21 7.99 -15.97
#